data_AF-A0A7C2L5X9-F1
#
_entry.id   AF-A0A7C2L5X9-F1
#
_cell.length_a   1.000
_cell.length_b   1.000
_cell.length_c   1.000
_cell.angle_alpha   90.00
_cell.angle_beta   90.00
_cell.angle_gamma   90.00
#
_symmetry.space_group_name_H-M   'P 1'
#
loop_
_entity.id
_entity.type
_entity.pdbx_description
1 polymer ?
#
loop_
_entity_poly.entity_id
_entity_poly.type
_entity_poly.pdbx_seq_one_letter_code
_entity_poly.pdbx_strand_id
1 'polypeptide(L)'
;MRGACGDLAEELLRALNRYRGEEYRYRVDAVDEGEEEVTVVLRGRAAFIARDLDEIDRVLAPCGARLADFQAEGDELLVTLLVKRARQHNG
;
A
#
# COMPACT_ATOMS: atom_id res chain seq x y z
N MET A 1 12.50 17.79 -5.03
CA MET A 1 11.05 18.11 -4.99
C MET A 1 10.35 16.89 -4.42
N ARG A 2 9.81 16.97 -3.20
CA ARG A 2 8.95 15.91 -2.65
C ARG A 2 7.63 16.00 -3.43
N GLY A 3 7.41 15.09 -4.38
CA GLY A 3 6.16 14.99 -5.11
C GLY A 3 5.00 14.69 -4.16
N ALA A 4 3.76 14.89 -4.60
CA ALA A 4 2.52 14.74 -3.84
C ALA A 4 2.25 13.34 -3.23
N CYS A 5 3.23 12.43 -3.27
CA CYS A 5 3.19 11.06 -2.80
C CYS A 5 4.42 10.78 -1.91
N GLY A 6 4.76 11.74 -1.04
CA GLY A 6 5.90 11.64 -0.12
C GLY A 6 5.63 10.53 0.89
N ASP A 7 6.18 9.35 0.62
CA ASP A 7 6.08 8.12 1.40
C ASP A 7 4.72 7.38 1.29
N LEU A 8 4.38 6.94 0.06
CA LEU A 8 3.21 6.09 -0.23
C LEU A 8 3.05 4.92 0.76
N ALA A 9 4.15 4.26 1.12
CA ALA A 9 4.13 3.16 2.08
C ALA A 9 3.64 3.60 3.47
N GLU A 10 4.02 4.79 3.94
CA GLU A 10 3.55 5.34 5.21
C GLU A 10 2.07 5.73 5.14
N GLU A 11 1.63 6.30 4.02
CA GLU A 11 0.22 6.63 3.82
C GLU A 11 -0.67 5.38 3.77
N LEU A 12 -0.24 4.35 3.04
CA LEU A 12 -0.90 3.04 3.00
C LEU A 12 -0.95 2.44 4.41
N LEU A 13 0.17 2.43 5.12
CA LEU A 13 0.25 1.94 6.48
C LEU A 13 -0.74 2.65 7.40
N ARG A 14 -0.80 3.99 7.31
CA ARG A 14 -1.69 4.83 8.12
C ARG A 14 -3.16 4.57 7.79
N ALA A 15 -3.49 4.40 6.52
CA ALA A 15 -4.86 4.11 6.07
C ALA A 15 -5.31 2.72 6.56
N LEU A 16 -4.48 1.69 6.34
CA LEU A 16 -4.78 0.30 6.74
C LEU A 16 -4.85 0.13 8.27
N ASN A 17 -4.03 0.85 9.02
CA ASN A 17 -4.02 0.79 10.48
C ASN A 17 -5.01 1.73 11.16
N ARG A 18 -5.73 2.57 10.41
CA ARG A 18 -6.58 3.63 10.96
C ARG A 18 -7.60 3.13 11.99
N TYR A 19 -8.12 1.94 11.79
CA TYR A 19 -9.16 1.34 12.64
C TYR A 19 -8.65 0.13 13.43
N ARG A 20 -7.33 -0.07 13.49
CA ARG A 20 -6.71 -1.26 14.12
C ARG A 20 -6.12 -0.92 15.48
N GLY A 21 -6.36 -1.82 16.45
CA GLY A 21 -5.65 -1.83 17.73
C GLY A 21 -4.15 -2.10 17.53
N GLU A 22 -3.31 -1.63 18.44
CA GLU A 22 -1.84 -1.67 18.29
C GLU A 22 -1.28 -3.06 18.04
N GLU A 23 -1.84 -4.09 18.66
CA GLU A 23 -1.45 -5.49 18.51
C GLU A 23 -1.72 -6.08 17.11
N TYR A 24 -2.59 -5.43 16.34
CA TYR A 24 -3.04 -5.85 15.00
C TYR A 24 -2.57 -4.90 13.89
N ARG A 25 -1.68 -3.96 14.20
CA ARG A 25 -1.17 -3.02 13.19
C ARG A 25 -0.17 -3.71 12.27
N TYR A 26 -0.29 -3.43 10.99
CA TYR A 26 0.77 -3.68 10.03
C TYR A 26 1.98 -2.81 10.34
N ARG A 27 3.13 -3.25 9.84
CA ARG A 27 4.37 -2.48 9.73
C ARG A 27 4.88 -2.61 8.30
N VAL A 28 5.54 -1.58 7.80
CA VAL A 28 6.28 -1.68 6.54
C VAL A 28 7.49 -2.58 6.79
N ASP A 29 7.55 -3.68 6.05
CA ASP A 29 8.66 -4.62 6.08
C ASP A 29 9.68 -4.27 4.99
N ALA A 30 9.20 -3.97 3.78
CA ALA A 30 10.02 -3.52 2.66
C ALA A 30 9.24 -2.59 1.71
N VAL A 31 9.98 -1.73 1.01
CA VAL A 31 9.48 -0.93 -0.11
C VAL A 31 10.49 -1.03 -1.23
N ASP A 32 10.03 -1.37 -2.43
CA ASP A 32 10.84 -1.37 -3.64
C ASP A 32 10.19 -0.46 -4.69
N GLU A 33 10.93 0.56 -5.14
CA GLU A 33 10.45 1.55 -6.09
C GLU A 33 11.14 1.37 -7.45
N GLY A 34 10.37 0.91 -8.44
CA GLY A 34 10.75 0.91 -9.84
C GLY A 34 10.27 2.15 -10.60
N GLU A 35 10.57 2.19 -11.90
CA GLU A 35 10.19 3.30 -12.78
C GLU A 35 8.66 3.41 -12.96
N GLU A 36 7.97 2.28 -13.12
CA GLU A 36 6.52 2.22 -13.37
C GLU A 36 5.72 1.62 -12.20
N GLU A 37 6.41 0.97 -11.26
CA GLU A 37 5.80 0.12 -10.25
C GLU A 37 6.44 0.35 -8.88
N VAL A 38 5.63 0.27 -7.83
CA VAL A 38 6.08 0.31 -6.44
C VAL A 38 5.56 -0.93 -5.75
N THR A 39 6.44 -1.70 -5.14
CA THR A 39 6.08 -2.85 -4.31
C THR A 39 6.17 -2.46 -2.85
N VAL A 40 5.07 -2.64 -2.11
CA VAL A 40 5.02 -2.40 -0.67
C VAL A 40 4.74 -3.71 0.03
N VAL A 41 5.63 -4.10 0.96
CA VAL A 41 5.48 -5.30 1.78
C VAL A 41 5.11 -4.87 3.18
N LEU A 42 3.95 -5.32 3.64
CA LEU A 42 3.40 -5.03 4.97
C LEU A 42 3.32 -6.32 5.79
N ARG A 43 3.76 -6.27 7.05
CA ARG A 43 3.72 -7.43 7.95
C ARG A 43 2.90 -7.15 9.19
N GLY A 44 2.03 -8.08 9.59
CA GLY A 44 1.29 -7.99 10.85
C GLY A 44 0.43 -9.21 11.15
N ARG A 45 -0.02 -9.38 12.40
CA ARG A 45 -0.85 -10.52 12.84
C ARG A 45 -2.33 -10.41 12.45
N ALA A 46 -2.65 -9.53 11.52
CA ALA A 46 -4.00 -9.09 11.28
C ALA A 46 -4.44 -9.48 9.88
N ALA A 47 -5.70 -9.92 9.74
CA ALA A 47 -6.27 -10.34 8.47
C ALA A 47 -6.51 -9.15 7.54
N PHE A 48 -6.29 -9.38 6.24
CA PHE A 48 -6.67 -8.44 5.20
C PHE A 48 -8.17 -8.57 4.91
N ILE A 49 -8.87 -7.46 4.79
CA ILE A 49 -10.32 -7.42 4.56
C ILE A 49 -10.65 -6.54 3.36
N ALA A 50 -11.84 -6.70 2.77
CA ALA A 50 -12.27 -5.92 1.60
C ALA A 50 -12.14 -4.40 1.80
N ARG A 51 -12.38 -3.91 3.02
CA ARG A 51 -12.21 -2.49 3.38
C ARG A 51 -10.77 -1.98 3.22
N ASP A 52 -9.78 -2.86 3.39
CA ASP A 52 -8.38 -2.49 3.19
C ASP A 52 -8.12 -2.12 1.73
N LEU A 53 -8.76 -2.80 0.77
CA LEU A 53 -8.66 -2.47 -0.66
C LEU A 53 -9.25 -1.09 -0.97
N ASP A 54 -10.40 -0.75 -0.37
CA ASP A 54 -11.01 0.58 -0.55
C ASP A 54 -10.10 1.71 -0.05
N GLU A 55 -9.43 1.49 1.10
CA GLU A 55 -8.48 2.46 1.66
C GLU A 55 -7.20 2.55 0.80
N ILE A 56 -6.74 1.45 0.22
CA ILE A 56 -5.62 1.44 -0.74
C ILE A 56 -5.97 2.28 -1.96
N ASP A 57 -7.10 2.01 -2.63
CA ASP A 57 -7.51 2.77 -3.82
C ASP A 57 -7.66 4.26 -3.52
N ARG A 58 -8.19 4.61 -2.35
CA ARG A 58 -8.30 5.98 -1.86
C ARG A 58 -6.94 6.67 -1.72
N VAL A 59 -5.93 5.97 -1.19
CA VAL A 59 -4.56 6.49 -1.03
C VAL A 59 -3.87 6.63 -2.38
N LEU A 60 -4.11 5.70 -3.31
CA LEU A 60 -3.45 5.68 -4.62
C LEU A 60 -4.02 6.69 -5.61
N ALA A 61 -5.31 6.99 -5.53
CA ALA A 61 -6.01 7.94 -6.41
C ALA A 61 -5.29 9.30 -6.58
N PRO A 62 -4.93 10.05 -5.52
CA PRO A 62 -4.23 11.34 -5.66
C PRO A 62 -2.81 11.21 -6.24
N CYS A 63 -2.18 10.05 -6.11
CA CYS A 63 -0.86 9.79 -6.67
C CYS A 63 -0.90 9.39 -8.16
N GLY A 64 -2.09 9.33 -8.76
CA GLY A 64 -2.25 8.79 -10.12
C GLY A 64 -1.77 7.35 -10.20
N ALA A 65 -1.92 6.57 -9.13
CA ALA A 65 -1.51 5.19 -9.06
C ALA A 65 -2.74 4.29 -8.84
N ARG A 66 -2.56 2.99 -9.03
CA ARG A 66 -3.60 1.99 -8.76
C ARG A 66 -3.00 0.68 -8.27
N LEU A 67 -3.78 -0.06 -7.49
CA LEU A 67 -3.40 -1.41 -7.11
C LEU A 67 -3.41 -2.30 -8.37
N ALA A 68 -2.31 -3.01 -8.60
CA ALA A 68 -2.13 -3.93 -9.71
C ALA A 68 -2.26 -5.39 -9.26
N ASP A 69 -1.69 -5.74 -8.11
CA ASP A 69 -1.80 -7.07 -7.50
C ASP A 69 -1.69 -6.98 -5.98
N PHE A 70 -2.27 -7.96 -5.27
CA PHE A 70 -2.07 -8.15 -3.84
C PHE A 70 -2.00 -9.63 -3.44
N GLN A 71 -1.13 -9.94 -2.49
CA GLN A 71 -0.94 -11.31 -1.98
C GLN A 71 -0.88 -11.32 -0.45
N ALA A 72 -1.41 -12.37 0.18
CA ALA A 72 -1.56 -12.52 1.62
C ALA A 72 -1.19 -13.95 2.06
N GLU A 73 -0.33 -14.09 3.09
CA GLU A 73 0.20 -15.41 3.50
C GLU A 73 0.13 -15.67 5.01
N GLY A 74 -0.29 -16.88 5.43
CA GLY A 74 -0.01 -17.48 6.75
C GLY A 74 -0.69 -16.89 7.99
N ASP A 75 -0.11 -17.22 9.16
CA ASP A 75 -0.55 -16.78 10.51
C ASP A 75 -0.04 -15.37 10.88
N GLU A 76 1.07 -14.95 10.29
CA GLU A 76 1.50 -13.55 10.23
C GLU A 76 1.29 -13.09 8.81
N LEU A 77 0.34 -12.19 8.62
CA LEU A 77 -0.03 -11.71 7.31
C LEU A 77 1.10 -10.86 6.72
N LEU A 78 1.71 -11.39 5.66
CA LEU A 78 2.54 -10.64 4.73
C LEU A 78 1.67 -10.16 3.58
N VAL A 79 1.54 -8.85 3.41
CA VAL A 79 0.81 -8.24 2.30
C VAL A 79 1.78 -7.62 1.34
N THR A 80 1.84 -8.15 0.12
CA THR A 80 2.59 -7.52 -0.97
C THR A 80 1.60 -6.75 -1.83
N LEU A 81 1.78 -5.44 -1.95
CA LEU A 81 0.98 -4.58 -2.81
C LEU A 81 1.84 -4.14 -4.00
N LEU A 82 1.44 -4.53 -5.21
CA LEU A 82 2.04 -4.01 -6.44
C LEU A 82 1.22 -2.80 -6.88
N VAL A 83 1.83 -1.63 -6.89
CA VAL A 83 1.20 -0.37 -7.26
C VAL A 83 1.74 0.09 -8.60
N LYS A 84 0.86 0.26 -9.58
CA LYS A 84 1.24 0.77 -10.89
C LYS A 84 1.01 2.27 -10.96
N ARG A 85 2.07 3.03 -11.26
CA ARG A 85 1.97 4.46 -11.56
C ARG A 85 1.28 4.61 -12.92
N ALA A 86 0.28 5.48 -13.02
CA ALA A 86 -0.27 5.82 -14.31
C ALA A 86 0.84 6.48 -15.12
N ARG A 87 1.10 5.95 -16.33
CA ARG A 87 1.94 6.65 -17.30
C ARG A 87 1.31 8.02 -17.49
N GLN A 88 2.00 9.07 -17.08
CA GLN A 88 1.65 10.42 -17.50
C GLN A 88 1.79 10.43 -19.01
N HIS A 89 0.69 10.18 -19.72
CA HIS A 89 0.55 10.57 -21.11
C HIS A 89 0.58 12.10 -21.10
N ASN A 90 1.79 12.67 -21.09
CA ASN A 90 2.00 14.05 -21.50
C ASN A 90 1.66 14.08 -23.00
N GLY A 91 0.40 14.43 -23.29
CA GLY A 91 -0.01 14.92 -24.61
C GLY A 91 0.41 16.36 -24.81
#